data_AF-A0A1E4JEB3-F1
#
_entry.id   AF-A0A1E4JEB3-F1
#
_cell.length_a   1.000
_cell.length_b   1.000
_cell.length_c   1.000
_cell.angle_alpha   90.00
_cell.angle_beta   90.00
_cell.angle_gamma   90.00
#
_symmetry.space_group_name_H-M   'P 1'
#
loop_
_entity.id
_entity.type
_entity.pdbx_description
1 polymer ?
#
loop_
_entity_poly.entity_id
_entity_poly.type
_entity_poly.pdbx_seq_one_letter_code
_entity_poly.pdbx_strand_id
1 'polypeptide(L)'
;MRLFGHPLHPMMVHFPVALWSLATISDGATLLGVAPAWPIAWMCTIAGVALALPAMVAGMIDFASVREEAVPVAMRHMGVMGTAWMAYLASLLIRSDGLAPSATPAPLAMAAGVA
;
A
#
# COMPACT_ATOMS: atom_id res chain seq x y z
N MET A 1 20.73 -2.00 -0.50
CA MET A 1 21.57 -0.82 -0.16
C MET A 1 21.71 -0.75 1.35
N ARG A 2 22.91 -0.52 1.87
CA ARG A 2 23.13 -0.41 3.31
C ARG A 2 23.32 1.05 3.69
N LEU A 3 22.37 1.64 4.40
CA LEU A 3 22.58 2.95 5.03
C LEU A 3 23.06 2.68 6.46
N PHE A 4 24.25 3.17 6.81
CA PHE A 4 24.90 2.87 8.10
C PHE A 4 25.06 1.36 8.41
N GLY A 5 25.15 0.51 7.38
CA GLY A 5 25.27 -0.94 7.55
C GLY A 5 23.94 -1.69 7.67
N HIS A 6 22.81 -0.99 7.76
CA HIS A 6 21.48 -1.57 7.90
C HIS A 6 20.74 -1.65 6.55
N PRO A 7 20.00 -2.75 6.29
CA PRO A 7 19.19 -2.88 5.08
C PRO A 7 18.14 -1.77 5.05
N LEU A 8 18.05 -1.07 3.91
CA LEU A 8 17.13 0.05 3.75
C LEU A 8 15.67 -0.38 3.62
N HIS A 9 15.43 -1.59 3.10
CA HIS A 9 14.07 -2.07 2.89
C HIS A 9 13.26 -2.14 4.20
N PRO A 10 13.74 -2.78 5.30
CA PRO A 10 13.02 -2.79 6.59
C PRO A 10 12.74 -1.41 7.18
N MET A 11 13.57 -0.41 6.91
CA MET A 11 13.34 0.95 7.42
C MET A 11 12.15 1.64 6.71
N MET A 12 11.90 1.28 5.45
CA MET A 12 10.90 1.95 4.62
C MET A 12 9.55 1.23 4.56
N VAL A 13 9.51 -0.08 4.76
CA VAL A 13 8.27 -0.87 4.63
C VAL A 13 7.18 -0.48 5.63
N HIS A 14 7.54 0.11 6.77
CA HIS A 14 6.56 0.51 7.78
C HIS A 14 5.60 1.59 7.28
N PHE A 15 6.08 2.50 6.41
CA PHE A 15 5.25 3.59 5.88
C PHE A 15 4.10 3.09 4.99
N PRO A 16 4.36 2.38 3.86
CA PRO A 16 3.27 1.91 3.01
C PRO A 16 2.35 0.94 3.76
N VAL A 17 2.88 0.07 4.63
CA VAL A 17 2.05 -0.86 5.40
C VAL A 17 1.10 -0.13 6.35
N ALA A 18 1.59 0.86 7.11
CA ALA A 18 0.74 1.63 8.03
C ALA A 18 -0.31 2.45 7.27
N LEU A 19 0.08 3.10 6.17
CA LEU A 19 -0.81 3.95 5.38
C LEU A 19 -1.92 3.12 4.70
N TRP A 20 -1.57 2.00 4.09
CA TRP A 20 -2.56 1.11 3.49
C TRP A 20 -3.51 0.52 4.53
N SER A 21 -3.01 0.09 5.70
CA SER A 21 -3.87 -0.38 6.79
C SER A 21 -4.87 0.69 7.22
N LEU A 22 -4.42 1.93 7.39
CA LEU A 22 -5.30 3.04 7.75
C LEU A 22 -6.29 3.37 6.63
N ALA A 23 -5.88 3.26 5.36
CA ALA A 23 -6.77 3.45 4.23
C ALA A 23 -7.90 2.43 4.21
N THR A 24 -7.59 1.13 4.35
CA THR A 24 -8.59 0.06 4.42
C THR A 24 -9.58 0.26 5.57
N ILE A 25 -9.08 0.61 6.76
CA ILE A 25 -9.93 0.85 7.93
C ILE A 25 -10.85 2.05 7.67
N SER A 26 -10.34 3.11 7.03
CA SER A 26 -11.11 4.32 6.71
C SER A 26 -12.17 4.07 5.62
N ASP A 27 -11.83 3.30 4.59
CA ASP A 27 -12.79 2.83 3.57
C ASP A 27 -13.89 1.98 4.23
N GLY A 28 -13.51 1.03 5.10
CA GLY A 28 -14.45 0.20 5.85
C GLY A 28 -15.37 1.01 6.79
N ALA A 29 -14.84 1.98 7.52
CA ALA A 29 -15.62 2.86 8.39
C ALA A 29 -16.63 3.70 7.60
N THR A 30 -16.26 4.13 6.38
CA THR A 30 -17.16 4.85 5.47
C THR A 30 -18.26 3.94 4.94
N LEU A 31 -17.91 2.73 4.47
CA LEU A 31 -18.86 1.73 3.96
C LEU A 31 -19.90 1.31 5.00
N LEU A 32 -19.48 1.17 6.25
CA LEU A 32 -20.33 0.78 7.37
C LEU A 32 -21.15 1.95 7.93
N GLY A 33 -20.98 3.17 7.41
CA GLY A 33 -21.67 4.36 7.91
C GLY A 33 -21.21 4.81 9.31
N VAL A 34 -20.06 4.32 9.78
CA VAL A 34 -19.52 4.63 11.12
C VAL A 34 -18.96 6.06 11.15
N ALA A 35 -18.22 6.45 10.11
CA ALA A 35 -17.65 7.79 9.98
C ALA A 35 -17.40 8.13 8.50
N PRO A 36 -17.50 9.41 8.07
CA PRO A 36 -17.15 9.84 6.71
C PRO A 36 -15.62 9.92 6.53
N ALA A 37 -14.93 8.79 6.62
CA ALA A 37 -13.47 8.70 6.64
C ALA A 37 -12.82 8.55 5.24
N TRP A 38 -13.61 8.61 4.17
CA TRP A 38 -13.13 8.52 2.78
C TRP A 38 -12.02 9.53 2.40
N PRO A 39 -11.92 10.77 2.95
CA PRO A 39 -10.79 11.65 2.65
C PRO A 39 -9.48 11.09 3.22
N ILE A 40 -9.53 10.49 4.41
CA ILE A 40 -8.39 9.85 5.06
C ILE A 40 -7.96 8.65 4.23
N ALA A 41 -8.90 7.82 3.79
CA ALA A 41 -8.62 6.69 2.91
C ALA A 41 -7.92 7.13 1.62
N TRP A 42 -8.41 8.19 0.99
CA TRP A 42 -7.83 8.75 -0.22
C TRP A 42 -6.38 9.22 -0.01
N MET A 43 -6.13 10.05 1.00
CA MET A 43 -4.79 10.57 1.31
C MET A 43 -3.81 9.45 1.66
N CYS A 44 -4.24 8.49 2.48
CA CYS A 44 -3.42 7.36 2.89
C CYS A 44 -3.08 6.42 1.73
N THR A 45 -4.02 6.17 0.83
CA THR A 45 -3.75 5.35 -0.37
C THR A 45 -2.75 6.02 -1.30
N ILE A 46 -2.87 7.33 -1.56
CA ILE A 46 -1.88 8.08 -2.37
C ILE A 46 -0.50 8.01 -1.75
N ALA A 47 -0.39 8.37 -0.47
CA ALA A 47 0.88 8.37 0.23
C ALA A 47 1.48 6.95 0.29
N GLY A 48 0.66 5.93 0.54
CA GLY A 48 1.10 4.54 0.59
C GLY A 48 1.61 4.03 -0.76
N VAL A 49 0.89 4.30 -1.85
CA VAL A 49 1.33 3.94 -3.22
C VAL A 49 2.65 4.62 -3.57
N ALA A 50 2.80 5.91 -3.24
CA ALA A 50 4.01 6.67 -3.52
C ALA A 50 5.21 6.19 -2.69
N LEU A 51 5.03 5.97 -1.38
CA LEU A 51 6.10 5.52 -0.47
C LEU A 51 6.46 4.05 -0.64
N ALA A 52 5.60 3.24 -1.24
CA ALA A 52 5.93 1.86 -1.59
C ALA A 52 6.98 1.76 -2.71
N LEU A 53 7.05 2.73 -3.63
CA LEU A 53 8.04 2.73 -4.72
C LEU A 53 9.49 2.68 -4.21
N PRO A 54 9.96 3.61 -3.35
CA PRO A 54 11.31 3.52 -2.80
C PRO A 54 11.51 2.26 -1.94
N ALA A 55 10.47 1.78 -1.23
CA ALA A 55 10.54 0.52 -0.48
C ALA A 55 10.74 -0.71 -1.38
N MET A 56 10.06 -0.77 -2.53
CA MET A 56 10.23 -1.81 -3.53
C MET A 56 11.61 -1.77 -4.16
N VAL A 57 12.11 -0.58 -4.52
CA VAL A 57 13.46 -0.40 -5.05
C VAL A 57 14.52 -0.90 -4.07
N ALA A 58 14.43 -0.52 -2.79
CA ALA A 58 15.34 -1.04 -1.77
C ALA A 58 15.21 -2.56 -1.59
N GLY A 59 13.98 -3.09 -1.63
CA GLY A 59 13.72 -4.54 -1.54
C GLY A 59 14.37 -5.31 -2.68
N MET A 60 14.28 -4.81 -3.92
CA MET A 60 14.95 -5.40 -5.09
C MET A 60 16.47 -5.42 -4.94
N ILE A 61 17.06 -4.36 -4.36
CA ILE A 61 18.51 -4.31 -4.14
C ILE A 61 18.92 -5.27 -3.02
N ASP A 62 18.15 -5.32 -1.94
CA ASP A 62 18.42 -6.20 -0.79
C ASP A 62 18.21 -7.68 -1.17
N PHE A 63 17.32 -7.99 -2.13
CA PHE A 63 17.11 -9.32 -2.69
C PHE A 63 18.38 -9.95 -3.27
N ALA A 64 19.25 -9.16 -3.89
CA ALA A 64 20.52 -9.65 -4.45
C ALA A 64 21.49 -10.21 -3.38
N SER A 65 21.24 -9.92 -2.09
CA SER A 65 22.04 -10.41 -0.96
C SER A 65 21.33 -11.52 -0.17
N VAL A 66 20.18 -12.00 -0.64
CA VAL A 66 19.41 -13.06 0.03
C VAL A 66 20.09 -14.40 -0.21
N ARG A 67 20.22 -15.20 0.85
CA ARG A 67 20.72 -16.58 0.76
C ARG A 67 19.79 -17.45 -0.07
N GLU A 68 20.34 -18.42 -0.80
CA GLU A 68 19.58 -19.31 -1.68
C GLU A 68 18.38 -19.98 -0.98
N GLU A 69 18.55 -20.40 0.28
CA GLU A 69 17.48 -21.07 1.03
C GLU A 69 16.30 -20.13 1.37
N ALA A 70 16.54 -18.81 1.38
CA ALA A 70 15.54 -17.80 1.66
C ALA A 70 14.89 -17.19 0.40
N VAL A 71 15.40 -17.52 -0.80
CA VAL A 71 14.88 -17.02 -2.08
C VAL A 71 13.39 -17.34 -2.28
N PRO A 72 12.87 -18.57 -2.01
CA PRO A 72 11.45 -18.86 -2.18
C PRO A 72 10.54 -17.98 -1.31
N VAL A 73 10.97 -17.71 -0.07
CA VAL A 73 10.24 -16.85 0.87
C VAL A 73 10.25 -15.40 0.39
N ALA A 74 11.40 -14.91 -0.04
CA ALA A 74 11.53 -13.57 -0.60
C ALA A 74 10.68 -13.40 -1.86
N MET A 75 10.64 -14.40 -2.74
CA MET A 75 9.82 -14.35 -3.96
C MET A 75 8.32 -14.34 -3.66
N ARG A 76 7.87 -15.17 -2.69
CA ARG A 76 6.47 -15.12 -2.22
C ARG A 76 6.13 -13.76 -1.63
N HIS A 77 7.02 -13.20 -0.81
CA HIS A 77 6.83 -11.87 -0.22
C HIS A 77 6.70 -10.79 -1.29
N MET A 78 7.61 -10.76 -2.27
CA MET A 78 7.58 -9.81 -3.38
C MET A 78 6.31 -9.95 -4.22
N GLY A 79 5.86 -11.19 -4.48
CA GLY A 79 4.61 -11.45 -5.20
C GLY A 79 3.40 -10.90 -4.44
N VAL A 80 3.24 -11.25 -3.16
CA VAL A 80 2.11 -10.81 -2.33
C VAL A 80 2.08 -9.29 -2.19
N MET A 81 3.21 -8.67 -1.86
CA MET A 81 3.29 -7.22 -1.68
C MET A 81 3.14 -6.45 -2.99
N GLY A 82 3.65 -7.00 -4.10
CA GLY A 82 3.44 -6.45 -5.44
C GLY A 82 1.98 -6.48 -5.86
N THR A 83 1.27 -7.60 -5.61
CA THR A 83 -0.17 -7.69 -5.86
C THR A 83 -0.96 -6.71 -4.99
N ALA A 84 -0.62 -6.58 -3.71
CA ALA A 84 -1.24 -5.58 -2.84
C ALA A 84 -1.03 -4.15 -3.37
N TRP A 85 0.20 -3.80 -3.78
CA TRP A 85 0.48 -2.49 -4.38
C TRP A 85 -0.38 -2.22 -5.62
N MET A 86 -0.54 -3.23 -6.49
CA MET A 86 -1.40 -3.12 -7.68
C MET A 86 -2.86 -2.92 -7.32
N ALA A 87 -3.36 -3.59 -6.27
CA ALA A 87 -4.73 -3.41 -5.79
C ALA A 87 -4.96 -1.98 -5.27
N TYR A 88 -4.04 -1.45 -4.47
CA TYR A 88 -4.10 -0.06 -4.01
C TYR A 88 -3.94 0.96 -5.14
N LEU A 89 -3.09 0.69 -6.13
CA LEU A 89 -2.97 1.53 -7.31
C LEU A 89 -4.26 1.51 -8.14
N ALA A 90 -4.83 0.33 -8.40
CA ALA A 90 -6.09 0.21 -9.12
C ALA A 90 -7.21 0.92 -8.36
N SER A 91 -7.28 0.73 -7.03
CA SER A 91 -8.18 1.45 -6.16
C SER A 91 -7.99 2.97 -6.27
N LEU A 92 -6.73 3.45 -6.34
CA LEU A 92 -6.39 4.85 -6.54
C LEU A 92 -6.84 5.41 -7.90
N LEU A 93 -6.67 4.62 -8.97
CA LEU A 93 -7.08 5.02 -10.32
C LEU A 93 -8.60 5.03 -10.49
N ILE A 94 -9.32 4.14 -9.81
CA ILE A 94 -10.79 4.09 -9.82
C ILE A 94 -11.37 5.22 -8.96
N ARG A 95 -10.70 5.66 -7.89
CA ARG A 95 -11.11 6.80 -7.05
C ARG A 95 -10.70 8.15 -7.68
N SER A 96 -11.20 8.46 -8.88
CA SER A 96 -10.90 9.72 -9.58
C SER A 96 -11.51 10.97 -8.93
N ASP A 97 -12.40 10.82 -7.94
CA ASP A 97 -13.25 11.92 -7.46
C ASP A 97 -12.59 12.78 -6.36
N GLY A 98 -11.36 12.46 -5.96
CA GLY A 98 -10.56 13.30 -5.05
C GLY A 98 -11.25 13.56 -3.70
N LEU A 99 -11.45 14.85 -3.38
CA LEU A 99 -12.14 15.39 -2.19
C LEU A 99 -13.61 15.78 -2.47
N ALA A 100 -14.23 15.31 -3.55
CA ALA A 100 -15.59 15.73 -3.92
C ALA A 100 -16.62 15.26 -2.86
N PRO A 101 -17.37 16.17 -2.21
CA PRO A 101 -18.35 15.81 -1.17
C PRO A 101 -19.54 14.98 -1.66
N SER A 102 -19.71 14.85 -2.98
CA SER A 102 -20.94 14.39 -3.63
C SER A 102 -20.77 13.19 -4.56
N ALA A 103 -19.55 12.66 -4.73
CA ALA A 103 -19.38 11.36 -5.37
C ALA A 103 -19.33 10.33 -4.26
N THR A 104 -20.38 9.53 -4.09
CA THR A 104 -20.21 8.23 -3.41
C THR A 104 -18.96 7.59 -3.99
N PRO A 105 -17.89 7.35 -3.20
CA PRO A 105 -16.72 6.67 -3.71
C PRO A 105 -17.21 5.38 -4.35
N ALA A 106 -16.79 5.09 -5.58
CA ALA A 106 -17.28 3.91 -6.28
C ALA A 106 -17.09 2.69 -5.34
N PRO A 107 -18.13 1.93 -4.99
CA PRO A 107 -18.00 0.78 -4.08
C PRO A 107 -16.90 -0.20 -4.50
N LEU A 108 -16.63 -0.25 -5.81
CA LEU A 108 -15.51 -0.98 -6.41
C LEU A 108 -14.11 -0.49 -5.97
N ALA A 109 -13.92 0.82 -5.82
CA ALA A 109 -12.65 1.38 -5.34
C ALA A 109 -12.40 0.99 -3.87
N MET A 110 -13.43 1.10 -3.02
CA MET A 110 -13.33 0.71 -1.61
C MET A 110 -13.13 -0.81 -1.48
N ALA A 111 -13.83 -1.63 -2.27
CA ALA A 111 -13.61 -3.08 -2.30
C ALA A 111 -12.17 -3.45 -2.70
N ALA A 112 -11.59 -2.76 -3.68
CA ALA A 112 -10.19 -2.99 -4.09
C ALA A 112 -9.15 -2.56 -3.03
N GLY A 113 -9.52 -1.68 -2.08
CA GLY A 113 -8.69 -1.29 -0.94
C GLY A 113 -8.93 -2.15 0.32
N VAL A 114 -9.97 -3.00 0.32
CA VAL A 114 -10.35 -3.87 1.45
C VAL A 114 -10.07 -5.35 1.17
N ALA A 115 -9.97 -5.75 -0.11
CA ALA A 115 -9.62 -7.09 -0.56
C ALA A 115 -8.10 -7.34 -0.49
#